data_AF-A0A940ECY1-F1
#
_entry.id   AF-A0A940ECY1-F1
#
_cell.length_a   1.000
_cell.length_b   1.000
_cell.length_c   1.000
_cell.angle_alpha   90.00
_cell.angle_beta   90.00
_cell.angle_gamma   90.00
#
_symmetry.space_group_name_H-M   'P 1'
#
loop_
_entity.id
_entity.type
_entity.pdbx_description
1 polymer ?
#
loop_
_entity_poly.entity_id
_entity_poly.type
_entity_poly.pdbx_seq_one_letter_code
_entity_poly.pdbx_strand_id
1 'polypeptide(L)'
;MRRKGLITAALCALALSGCADTATTGQSAGPTAQTPSVGASPELIAQAAEVAQLCQATMPDSQAFQTQLRAKGYRFEGIASGYRILSLDRRKLVAAASTGAARHTACGVTVGEMTTEQAIALAQPWIKATGAEQIPLENTRMRSGAAFDGVFKGTPVRIAIIPNTDLAGLRGTMLVAGEIE
;
A
#
# COMPACT_ATOMS: atom_id res chain seq x y z
N MET A 1 29.66 -3.50 57.26
CA MET A 1 30.93 -2.86 57.65
C MET A 1 31.55 -2.19 56.42
N ARG A 2 32.01 -0.93 56.56
CA ARG A 2 33.05 -0.20 55.78
C ARG A 2 32.84 -0.05 54.24
N ARG A 3 32.58 1.13 53.65
CA ARG A 3 33.29 2.44 53.55
C ARG A 3 33.99 2.62 52.18
N LYS A 4 33.65 3.74 51.51
CA LYS A 4 34.48 4.65 50.66
C LYS A 4 34.87 4.17 49.25
N GLY A 5 35.01 5.00 48.21
CA GLY A 5 35.03 6.47 48.06
C GLY A 5 34.64 6.86 46.61
N LEU A 6 34.03 8.01 46.32
CA LEU A 6 34.60 9.38 46.24
C LEU A 6 35.77 9.51 45.24
N ILE A 7 35.47 10.00 44.04
CA ILE A 7 36.40 10.80 43.23
C ILE A 7 35.68 12.09 42.84
N THR A 8 36.32 13.19 43.20
CA THR A 8 35.93 14.59 43.15
C THR A 8 36.46 15.24 41.86
N ALA A 9 35.71 16.21 41.31
CA ALA A 9 36.06 17.50 40.65
C ALA A 9 37.32 17.58 39.74
N ALA A 10 37.46 18.47 38.75
CA ALA A 10 36.88 19.76 38.41
C ALA A 10 37.15 19.94 36.89
N LEU A 11 36.51 20.85 36.16
CA LEU A 11 37.05 22.20 36.02
C LEU A 11 35.97 23.14 35.47
N CYS A 12 35.76 24.23 36.21
CA CYS A 12 35.11 25.46 35.77
C CYS A 12 35.87 26.10 34.60
N ALA A 13 35.11 26.70 33.68
CA ALA A 13 35.54 27.92 33.00
C ALA A 13 34.43 28.96 33.19
N LEU A 14 34.77 30.00 33.96
CA LEU A 14 34.04 31.25 34.12
C LEU A 14 34.38 32.17 32.93
N ALA A 15 33.39 32.91 32.43
CA ALA A 15 33.45 34.36 32.12
C ALA A 15 32.13 34.77 31.43
N LEU A 16 31.23 35.47 32.12
CA LEU A 16 31.19 36.92 32.36
C LEU A 16 30.39 37.68 31.28
N SER A 17 29.16 38.04 31.70
CA SER A 17 28.56 39.38 31.66
C SER A 17 28.18 40.04 30.32
N GLY A 18 26.90 40.43 30.23
CA GLY A 18 26.53 41.77 29.77
C GLY A 18 25.51 41.82 28.63
N CYS A 19 24.25 42.09 28.98
CA CYS A 19 23.45 43.27 28.57
C CYS A 19 21.96 42.94 28.46
N ALA A 20 21.17 43.83 29.04
CA ALA A 20 19.73 43.82 29.10
C ALA A 20 19.08 44.31 27.79
N ASP A 21 17.76 44.12 27.73
CA ASP A 21 16.79 44.72 26.79
C ASP A 21 16.89 44.23 25.33
N THR A 22 15.83 43.82 24.62
CA THR A 22 14.52 44.47 24.48
C THR A 22 13.57 43.53 23.71
N ALA A 23 12.28 43.60 24.04
CA ALA A 23 11.08 43.37 23.23
C ALA A 23 11.10 42.61 21.86
N THR A 24 10.06 41.78 21.72
CA THR A 24 9.15 41.68 20.56
C THR A 24 9.49 40.76 19.37
N THR A 25 8.44 40.02 18.99
CA THR A 25 8.13 39.34 17.72
C THR A 25 8.80 38.02 17.36
N GLY A 26 7.94 37.03 17.11
CA GLY A 26 8.13 36.10 15.99
C GLY A 26 8.62 34.71 16.37
N GLN A 27 7.80 33.93 17.08
CA GLN A 27 7.86 32.48 16.95
C GLN A 27 7.36 32.10 15.55
N SER A 28 8.22 32.26 14.55
CA SER A 28 8.06 31.59 13.27
C SER A 28 8.31 30.11 13.53
N ALA A 29 7.24 29.36 13.73
CA ALA A 29 7.27 27.91 13.55
C ALA A 29 7.75 27.66 12.12
N GLY A 30 9.03 27.33 11.98
CA GLY A 30 9.61 26.93 10.70
C GLY A 30 8.82 25.75 10.14
N PRO A 31 8.71 25.63 8.80
CA PRO A 31 8.01 24.52 8.19
C PRO A 31 8.60 23.22 8.73
N THR A 32 7.79 22.43 9.42
CA THR A 32 8.09 21.02 9.67
C THR A 32 8.43 20.42 8.33
N ALA A 33 9.71 20.13 8.12
CA ALA A 33 10.17 19.33 7.01
C ALA A 33 9.41 18.00 7.08
N GLN A 34 8.37 17.86 6.28
CA GLN A 34 7.69 16.60 6.08
C GLN A 34 8.75 15.68 5.49
N THR A 35 9.24 14.74 6.29
CA THR A 35 10.03 13.63 5.78
C THR A 35 9.24 13.02 4.63
N PRO A 36 9.81 12.86 3.43
CA PRO A 36 9.12 12.19 2.33
C PRO A 36 8.61 10.85 2.84
N SER A 37 7.29 10.66 2.79
CA SER A 37 6.70 9.36 3.07
C SER A 37 7.23 8.38 2.04
N VAL A 38 8.12 7.47 2.44
CA VAL A 38 8.58 6.39 1.57
C VAL A 38 7.47 5.35 1.53
N GLY A 39 6.49 5.58 0.66
CA GLY A 39 5.36 4.67 0.46
C GLY A 39 4.00 5.24 0.89
N ALA A 40 2.95 4.46 0.65
CA ALA A 40 1.59 4.81 1.03
C ALA A 40 1.41 4.84 2.56
N SER A 41 0.52 5.71 3.05
CA SER A 41 0.19 5.81 4.48
C SER A 41 -0.37 4.49 5.03
N PRO A 42 -0.09 4.12 6.28
CA PRO A 42 -0.59 2.90 6.91
C PRO A 42 -2.12 2.73 6.85
N GLU A 43 -2.87 3.83 6.95
CA GLU A 43 -4.33 3.83 6.89
C GLU A 43 -4.85 3.37 5.51
N LEU A 44 -4.25 3.90 4.44
CA LEU A 44 -4.57 3.48 3.07
C LEU A 44 -4.18 2.02 2.81
N ILE A 45 -3.05 1.56 3.38
CA ILE A 45 -2.65 0.15 3.28
C ILE A 45 -3.63 -0.76 4.02
N ALA A 46 -4.11 -0.36 5.21
CA ALA A 46 -5.13 -1.13 5.93
C ALA A 46 -6.43 -1.23 5.13
N GLN A 47 -6.89 -0.14 4.53
CA GLN A 47 -8.06 -0.15 3.64
C GLN A 47 -7.82 -1.00 2.38
N ALA A 48 -6.61 -0.95 1.80
CA ALA A 48 -6.25 -1.80 0.68
C ALA A 48 -6.26 -3.30 1.05
N ALA A 49 -5.87 -3.64 2.28
CA ALA A 49 -5.95 -4.99 2.80
C ALA A 49 -7.41 -5.48 2.89
N GLU A 50 -8.36 -4.61 3.29
CA GLU A 50 -9.79 -4.95 3.26
C GLU A 50 -10.28 -5.24 1.83
N VAL A 51 -9.83 -4.46 0.84
CA VAL A 51 -10.17 -4.71 -0.57
C VAL A 51 -9.58 -6.04 -1.04
N ALA A 52 -8.32 -6.35 -0.69
CA ALA A 52 -7.68 -7.60 -1.05
C ALA A 52 -8.38 -8.82 -0.41
N GLN A 53 -8.78 -8.71 0.85
CA GLN A 53 -9.57 -9.73 1.56
C GLN A 53 -10.95 -9.91 0.92
N LEU A 54 -11.61 -8.81 0.59
CA LEU A 54 -12.89 -8.83 -0.08
C LEU A 54 -12.78 -9.52 -1.46
N CYS A 55 -11.76 -9.17 -2.23
CA CYS A 55 -11.42 -9.79 -3.52
C CYS A 55 -11.27 -11.31 -3.37
N GLN A 56 -10.51 -11.76 -2.36
CA GLN A 56 -10.33 -13.18 -2.05
C GLN A 56 -11.63 -13.89 -1.66
N ALA A 57 -12.45 -13.27 -0.82
CA ALA A 57 -13.72 -13.84 -0.37
C ALA A 57 -14.69 -14.06 -1.54
N THR A 58 -14.73 -13.11 -2.48
CA THR A 58 -15.70 -13.12 -3.58
C THR A 58 -15.23 -13.87 -4.82
N MET A 59 -13.94 -14.00 -5.09
CA MET A 59 -13.46 -14.66 -6.33
C MET A 59 -13.98 -16.11 -6.44
N PRO A 60 -14.50 -16.53 -7.62
CA PRO A 60 -14.49 -15.86 -8.93
C PRO A 60 -15.71 -14.95 -9.22
N ASP A 61 -16.54 -14.62 -8.23
CA ASP A 61 -17.69 -13.74 -8.43
C ASP A 61 -17.30 -12.24 -8.41
N SER A 62 -16.94 -11.72 -9.58
CA SER A 62 -16.64 -10.29 -9.75
C SER A 62 -17.86 -9.38 -9.50
N GLN A 63 -19.08 -9.87 -9.69
CA GLN A 63 -20.29 -9.07 -9.44
C GLN A 63 -20.52 -8.90 -7.94
N ALA A 64 -20.30 -9.94 -7.14
CA ALA A 64 -20.32 -9.87 -5.69
C ALA A 64 -19.23 -8.93 -5.18
N PHE A 65 -18.02 -9.01 -5.74
CA PHE A 65 -16.91 -8.10 -5.39
C PHE A 65 -17.30 -6.63 -5.58
N GLN A 66 -17.79 -6.28 -6.77
CA GLN A 66 -18.22 -4.91 -7.09
C GLN A 66 -19.39 -4.45 -6.22
N THR A 67 -20.33 -5.34 -5.89
CA THR A 67 -21.49 -5.00 -5.06
C THR A 67 -21.07 -4.66 -3.64
N GLN A 68 -20.16 -5.45 -3.04
CA GLN A 68 -19.64 -5.17 -1.71
C GLN A 68 -18.77 -3.91 -1.66
N LEU A 69 -17.99 -3.63 -2.71
CA LEU A 69 -17.26 -2.36 -2.84
C LEU A 69 -18.20 -1.16 -2.89
N ARG A 70 -19.28 -1.23 -3.69
CA ARG A 70 -20.29 -0.15 -3.74
C ARG A 70 -20.97 0.06 -2.38
N ALA A 71 -21.28 -1.02 -1.66
CA ALA A 71 -21.83 -0.93 -0.31
C ALA A 71 -20.86 -0.24 0.69
N LYS A 72 -19.54 -0.38 0.46
CA LYS A 72 -18.48 0.34 1.19
C LYS A 72 -18.24 1.78 0.68
N GLY A 73 -19.03 2.28 -0.26
CA GLY A 73 -18.96 3.66 -0.75
C GLY A 73 -18.05 3.90 -1.96
N TYR A 74 -17.51 2.84 -2.57
CA TYR A 74 -16.69 2.98 -3.78
C TYR A 74 -17.52 3.43 -4.97
N ARG A 75 -16.97 4.36 -5.75
CA ARG A 75 -17.60 4.96 -6.93
C ARG A 75 -16.98 4.42 -8.21
N PHE A 76 -17.80 4.26 -9.24
CA PHE A 76 -17.33 3.82 -10.55
C PHE A 76 -16.61 4.96 -11.28
N GLU A 77 -15.38 4.71 -11.74
CA GLU A 77 -14.54 5.70 -12.43
C GLU A 77 -14.41 5.44 -13.94
N GLY A 78 -14.74 4.22 -14.40
CA GLY A 78 -14.59 3.84 -15.80
C GLY A 78 -14.15 2.39 -15.98
N ILE A 79 -13.90 2.02 -17.24
CA ILE A 79 -13.37 0.70 -17.61
C ILE A 79 -11.98 0.90 -18.21
N ALA A 80 -11.00 0.14 -17.72
CA ALA A 80 -9.63 0.15 -18.22
C ALA A 80 -9.11 -1.29 -18.32
N SER A 81 -8.52 -1.66 -19.46
CA SER A 81 -7.88 -2.97 -19.66
C SER A 81 -8.75 -4.18 -19.29
N GLY A 82 -10.06 -4.11 -19.55
CA GLY A 82 -11.01 -5.19 -19.21
C GLY A 82 -11.50 -5.20 -17.75
N TYR A 83 -11.04 -4.25 -16.93
CA TYR A 83 -11.46 -4.07 -15.55
C TYR A 83 -12.43 -2.90 -15.39
N ARG A 84 -13.43 -3.10 -14.54
CA ARG A 84 -14.23 -2.03 -13.96
C ARG A 84 -13.42 -1.40 -12.82
N ILE A 85 -13.17 -0.11 -12.91
CA ILE A 85 -12.38 0.64 -11.94
C ILE A 85 -13.32 1.33 -10.96
N LEU A 86 -13.12 1.08 -9.66
CA LEU A 86 -13.87 1.70 -8.58
C LEU A 86 -12.91 2.40 -7.61
N SER A 87 -13.28 3.56 -7.08
CA SER A 87 -12.42 4.33 -6.19
C SER A 87 -13.11 4.81 -4.90
N LEU A 88 -12.30 5.08 -3.87
CA LEU A 88 -12.68 5.72 -2.61
C LEU A 88 -11.74 6.91 -2.32
N ASP A 89 -12.17 7.82 -1.44
CA ASP A 89 -11.36 8.91 -0.90
C ASP A 89 -10.66 9.78 -1.95
N ARG A 90 -11.44 10.28 -2.92
CA ARG A 90 -10.94 11.09 -4.05
C ARG A 90 -9.83 10.39 -4.83
N ARG A 91 -10.01 9.08 -5.08
CA ARG A 91 -9.09 8.21 -5.84
C ARG A 91 -7.77 7.89 -5.14
N LYS A 92 -7.68 8.03 -3.82
CA LYS A 92 -6.50 7.56 -3.07
C LYS A 92 -6.41 6.04 -2.98
N LEU A 93 -7.56 5.37 -3.11
CA LEU A 93 -7.69 3.92 -3.09
C LEU A 93 -8.55 3.50 -4.28
N VAL A 94 -7.99 2.62 -5.10
CA VAL A 94 -8.62 2.14 -6.34
C VAL A 94 -8.67 0.63 -6.33
N ALA A 95 -9.85 0.09 -6.58
CA ALA A 95 -10.11 -1.33 -6.78
C ALA A 95 -10.40 -1.58 -8.26
N ALA A 96 -9.92 -2.70 -8.78
CA ALA A 96 -10.19 -3.18 -10.13
C ALA A 96 -10.91 -4.53 -10.05
N ALA A 97 -11.98 -4.68 -10.84
CA ALA A 97 -12.75 -5.91 -10.91
C ALA A 97 -12.95 -6.31 -12.37
N SER A 98 -12.72 -7.57 -12.75
CA SER A 98 -12.97 -8.03 -14.12
C SER A 98 -14.39 -7.67 -14.57
N THR A 99 -14.52 -7.14 -15.78
CA THR A 99 -15.84 -6.98 -16.40
C THR A 99 -16.43 -8.33 -16.79
N GLY A 100 -17.75 -8.42 -17.00
CA GLY A 100 -18.39 -9.66 -17.46
C GLY A 100 -17.97 -10.10 -18.88
N ALA A 101 -17.19 -9.29 -19.60
CA ALA A 101 -16.61 -9.63 -20.89
C ALA A 101 -15.20 -10.25 -20.78
N ALA A 102 -14.59 -10.25 -19.59
CA ALA A 102 -13.29 -10.86 -19.37
C ALA A 102 -13.41 -12.39 -19.40
N ARG A 103 -12.48 -13.07 -20.07
CA ARG A 103 -12.42 -14.55 -20.10
C ARG A 103 -12.04 -15.14 -18.74
N HIS A 104 -11.26 -14.38 -17.97
CA HIS A 104 -10.75 -14.75 -16.65
C HIS A 104 -11.15 -13.72 -15.62
N THR A 105 -11.56 -14.20 -14.46
CA THR A 105 -11.89 -13.36 -13.33
C THR A 105 -10.62 -12.91 -12.62
N ALA A 106 -10.49 -11.62 -12.42
CA ALA A 106 -9.42 -11.02 -11.67
C ALA A 106 -9.97 -9.86 -10.84
N CYS A 107 -9.33 -9.63 -9.71
CA CYS A 107 -9.56 -8.44 -8.90
C CYS A 107 -8.23 -7.92 -8.37
N GLY A 108 -8.20 -6.63 -8.05
CA GLY A 108 -6.99 -6.00 -7.60
C GLY A 108 -7.21 -4.68 -6.90
N VAL A 109 -6.14 -4.17 -6.32
CA VAL A 109 -6.12 -2.96 -5.53
C VAL A 109 -4.84 -2.18 -5.75
N THR A 110 -4.94 -0.87 -5.76
CA THR A 110 -3.81 0.05 -5.72
C THR A 110 -4.15 1.24 -4.81
N VAL A 111 -3.13 1.75 -4.13
CA VAL A 111 -3.19 3.02 -3.42
C VAL A 111 -2.08 3.92 -3.90
N GLY A 112 -2.28 5.23 -3.80
CA GLY A 112 -1.26 6.21 -4.18
C GLY A 112 0.04 5.95 -3.45
N GLU A 113 1.16 6.01 -4.19
CA GLU A 113 2.51 5.84 -3.66
C GLU A 113 2.80 4.45 -3.05
N MET A 114 1.95 3.43 -3.30
CA MET A 114 2.24 2.07 -2.83
C MET A 114 3.54 1.54 -3.42
N THR A 115 4.45 1.06 -2.56
CA THR A 115 5.71 0.43 -3.00
C THR A 115 5.48 -1.04 -3.37
N THR A 116 6.47 -1.64 -4.04
CA THR A 116 6.47 -3.07 -4.35
C THR A 116 6.43 -3.92 -3.07
N GLU A 117 7.18 -3.54 -2.04
CA GLU A 117 7.25 -4.26 -0.77
C GLU A 117 5.92 -4.22 -0.03
N GLN A 118 5.25 -3.06 -0.01
CA GLN A 118 3.91 -2.93 0.55
C GLN A 118 2.90 -3.78 -0.22
N ALA A 119 2.98 -3.81 -1.54
CA ALA A 119 2.12 -4.65 -2.37
C ALA A 119 2.38 -6.16 -2.16
N ILE A 120 3.64 -6.58 -1.98
CA ILE A 120 3.99 -7.97 -1.62
C ILE A 120 3.44 -8.33 -0.24
N ALA A 121 3.51 -7.42 0.74
CA ALA A 121 2.93 -7.63 2.07
C ALA A 121 1.41 -7.81 1.98
N LEU A 122 0.73 -6.97 1.19
CA LEU A 122 -0.71 -7.11 0.91
C LEU A 122 -1.07 -8.41 0.18
N ALA A 123 -0.14 -8.96 -0.60
CA ALA A 123 -0.33 -10.22 -1.32
C ALA A 123 -0.18 -11.47 -0.44
N GLN A 124 0.44 -11.39 0.74
CA GLN A 124 0.70 -12.56 1.58
C GLN A 124 -0.53 -13.41 1.91
N PRO A 125 -1.70 -12.83 2.24
CA PRO A 125 -2.92 -13.62 2.45
C PRO A 125 -3.37 -14.40 1.21
N TRP A 126 -3.18 -13.82 0.03
CA TRP A 126 -3.42 -14.50 -1.24
C TRP A 126 -2.42 -15.65 -1.44
N ILE A 127 -1.13 -15.37 -1.35
CA ILE A 127 -0.05 -16.36 -1.54
C ILE A 127 -0.26 -17.56 -0.63
N LYS A 128 -0.57 -17.31 0.66
CA LYS A 128 -0.84 -18.35 1.64
C LYS A 128 -2.08 -19.18 1.31
N ALA A 129 -3.18 -18.53 0.91
CA ALA A 129 -4.44 -19.23 0.64
C ALA A 129 -4.40 -20.09 -0.63
N THR A 130 -3.52 -19.76 -1.58
CA THR A 130 -3.42 -20.45 -2.87
C THR A 130 -2.25 -21.42 -2.94
N GLY A 131 -1.40 -21.44 -1.90
CA GLY A 131 -0.11 -22.15 -1.94
C GLY A 131 0.76 -21.68 -3.10
N ALA A 132 0.70 -20.39 -3.45
CA ALA A 132 1.36 -19.90 -4.65
C ALA A 132 2.88 -19.83 -4.47
N GLU A 133 3.60 -20.21 -5.53
CA GLU A 133 5.05 -20.15 -5.60
C GLU A 133 5.49 -19.00 -6.50
N GLN A 134 6.61 -18.37 -6.17
CA GLN A 134 7.14 -17.28 -6.98
C GLN A 134 7.59 -17.80 -8.34
N ILE A 135 7.19 -17.11 -9.40
CA ILE A 135 7.58 -17.43 -10.77
C ILE A 135 8.61 -16.44 -11.31
N PRO A 136 9.47 -16.86 -12.25
CA PRO A 136 10.34 -15.95 -12.98
C PRO A 136 9.54 -14.88 -13.74
N LEU A 137 10.03 -13.64 -13.78
CA LEU A 137 9.30 -12.50 -14.36
C LEU A 137 9.18 -12.60 -15.88
N GLU A 138 10.11 -13.27 -16.55
CA GLU A 138 10.06 -13.60 -17.97
C GLU A 138 8.84 -14.46 -18.35
N ASN A 139 8.23 -15.14 -17.37
CA ASN A 139 7.00 -15.92 -17.54
C ASN A 139 5.73 -15.06 -17.35
N THR A 140 5.88 -13.74 -17.16
CA THR A 140 4.78 -12.80 -17.05
C THR A 140 4.66 -11.95 -18.31
N ARG A 141 3.43 -11.87 -18.86
CA ARG A 141 3.13 -11.01 -20.02
C ARG A 141 3.06 -9.52 -19.65
N MET A 142 2.90 -9.22 -18.37
CA MET A 142 2.84 -7.85 -17.84
C MET A 142 4.18 -7.49 -17.22
N ARG A 143 4.51 -6.19 -17.14
CA ARG A 143 5.73 -5.71 -16.45
C ARG A 143 5.59 -5.85 -14.94
N SER A 144 5.53 -7.07 -14.44
CA SER A 144 5.35 -7.39 -13.03
C SER A 144 6.68 -7.16 -12.29
N GLY A 145 6.61 -6.57 -11.09
CA GLY A 145 7.74 -6.49 -10.16
C GLY A 145 7.90 -7.77 -9.33
N ALA A 146 6.82 -8.52 -9.15
CA ALA A 146 6.78 -9.87 -8.57
C ALA A 146 5.55 -10.61 -9.10
N ALA A 147 5.62 -11.92 -9.22
CA ALA A 147 4.47 -12.75 -9.57
C ALA A 147 4.56 -14.12 -8.92
N PHE A 148 3.40 -14.68 -8.59
CA PHE A 148 3.24 -15.97 -7.95
C PHE A 148 2.11 -16.74 -8.60
N ASP A 149 2.30 -18.02 -8.87
CA ASP A 149 1.28 -18.90 -9.43
C ASP A 149 0.87 -19.94 -8.39
N GLY A 150 -0.43 -20.20 -8.26
CA GLY A 150 -0.98 -21.18 -7.33
C GLY A 150 -2.37 -21.65 -7.77
N VAL A 151 -3.11 -22.27 -6.85
CA VAL A 151 -4.47 -22.78 -7.12
C VAL A 151 -5.44 -22.23 -6.09
N PHE A 152 -6.54 -21.64 -6.54
CA PHE A 152 -7.61 -21.13 -5.69
C PHE A 152 -8.93 -21.78 -6.06
N LYS A 153 -9.59 -22.45 -5.11
CA LYS A 153 -10.89 -23.13 -5.32
C LYS A 153 -10.91 -24.07 -6.55
N GLY A 154 -9.77 -24.70 -6.85
CA GLY A 154 -9.61 -25.62 -7.99
C GLY A 154 -9.20 -24.96 -9.31
N THR A 155 -9.10 -23.63 -9.37
CA THR A 155 -8.69 -22.89 -10.57
C THR A 155 -7.25 -22.37 -10.42
N PRO A 156 -6.40 -22.51 -11.45
CA PRO A 156 -5.10 -21.84 -11.47
C PRO A 156 -5.25 -20.33 -11.36
N VAL A 157 -4.46 -19.70 -10.50
CA VAL A 157 -4.45 -18.24 -10.31
C VAL A 157 -3.04 -17.68 -10.32
N ARG A 158 -2.90 -16.45 -10.80
CA ARG A 158 -1.70 -15.64 -10.68
C ARG A 158 -1.95 -14.44 -9.77
N ILE A 159 -1.02 -14.25 -8.85
CA ILE A 159 -0.93 -13.08 -7.99
C ILE A 159 0.23 -12.24 -8.53
N ALA A 160 -0.06 -11.10 -9.14
CA ALA A 160 0.91 -10.22 -9.77
C ALA A 160 1.00 -8.87 -9.05
N ILE A 161 2.22 -8.38 -8.87
CA ILE A 161 2.52 -7.04 -8.40
C ILE A 161 2.97 -6.22 -9.61
N ILE A 162 2.17 -5.24 -10.01
CA ILE A 162 2.39 -4.44 -11.22
C ILE A 162 2.84 -3.03 -10.82
N PRO A 163 4.14 -2.72 -10.87
CA PRO A 163 4.64 -1.38 -10.60
C PRO A 163 4.19 -0.36 -11.67
N ASN A 164 4.13 0.91 -11.28
CA ASN A 164 3.85 2.05 -12.18
C ASN A 164 2.54 1.90 -12.98
N THR A 165 1.50 1.32 -12.36
CA THR A 165 0.18 1.24 -12.95
C THR A 165 -0.52 2.60 -12.81
N ASP A 166 -1.17 3.06 -13.88
CA ASP A 166 -2.06 4.22 -13.86
C ASP A 166 -3.51 3.73 -13.96
N LEU A 167 -4.26 3.84 -12.86
CA LEU A 167 -5.69 3.52 -12.81
C LEU A 167 -6.48 4.74 -12.38
N ALA A 168 -7.35 5.23 -13.29
CA ALA A 168 -8.16 6.42 -13.06
C ALA A 168 -7.36 7.67 -12.63
N GLY A 169 -6.11 7.81 -13.10
CA GLY A 169 -5.23 8.92 -12.75
C GLY A 169 -4.48 8.73 -11.43
N LEU A 170 -4.64 7.58 -10.76
CA LEU A 170 -3.81 7.17 -9.63
C LEU A 170 -2.63 6.37 -10.16
N ARG A 171 -1.41 6.91 -9.97
CA ARG A 171 -0.17 6.17 -10.22
C ARG A 171 0.28 5.45 -8.97
N GLY A 172 0.58 4.16 -9.09
CA GLY A 172 1.09 3.37 -7.99
C GLY A 172 1.45 1.95 -8.39
N THR A 173 1.91 1.17 -7.42
CA THR A 173 1.99 -0.28 -7.56
C THR A 173 0.60 -0.87 -7.41
N MET A 174 0.26 -1.90 -8.18
CA MET A 174 -1.01 -2.61 -8.09
C MET A 174 -0.78 -4.05 -7.67
N LEU A 175 -1.62 -4.55 -6.76
CA LEU A 175 -1.79 -5.97 -6.52
C LEU A 175 -2.96 -6.47 -7.39
N VAL A 176 -2.75 -7.52 -8.17
CA VAL A 176 -3.80 -8.23 -8.92
C VAL A 176 -3.75 -9.70 -8.56
N ALA A 177 -4.90 -10.29 -8.25
CA ALA A 177 -5.08 -11.73 -8.19
C ALA A 177 -6.12 -12.11 -9.25
N GLY A 178 -5.83 -13.10 -10.08
CA GLY A 178 -6.75 -13.52 -11.13
C GLY A 178 -6.50 -14.91 -11.66
N GLU A 179 -7.53 -15.49 -12.25
CA GLU A 179 -7.48 -16.77 -12.95
C GLU A 179 -6.47 -16.72 -14.10
N ILE A 180 -5.73 -17.81 -14.30
CA ILE A 180 -4.83 -17.99 -15.42
C ILE A 180 -5.21 -19.23 -16.24
N GLU A 181 -5.07 -19.09 -17.55
CA GLU A 181 -5.25 -20.13 -18.56
C GLU A 181 -3.96 -20.94 -18.76
#